data_AF-A0A7G7XC18-F1
#
_entry.id   AF-A0A7G7XC18-F1
#
_cell.length_a   1.000
_cell.length_b   1.000
_cell.length_c   1.000
_cell.angle_alpha   90.00
_cell.angle_beta   90.00
_cell.angle_gamma   90.00
#
_symmetry.space_group_name_H-M   'P 1'
#
loop_
_entity.id
_entity.type
_entity.pdbx_description
1 polymer ?
#
loop_
_entity_poly.entity_id
_entity_poly.type
_entity_poly.pdbx_seq_one_letter_code
_entity_poly.pdbx_strand_id
1 'polypeptide(L)'
;MTWPFRRRFLAVIVCIGVVLAAGLLLSSTIRHGEDTHHESNPVNKGPWLLGPADARWTIVEYADLECPYCKTYTPELKHWVIQQENMNLQWHHLPLPGLDIRPACLVALVRG
;
A
#
# COMPACT_ATOMS: atom_id res chain seq x y z
N MET A 1 -45.19 -41.18 31.98
CA MET A 1 -44.41 -40.08 32.60
C MET A 1 -43.24 -39.65 31.70
N THR A 2 -43.43 -38.86 30.63
CA THR A 2 -42.31 -38.28 29.83
C THR A 2 -42.60 -36.90 29.22
N TRP A 3 -43.74 -36.28 29.59
CA TRP A 3 -44.26 -35.09 28.91
C TRP A 3 -43.52 -33.76 29.18
N PRO A 4 -43.02 -33.45 30.40
CA PRO A 4 -42.29 -32.21 30.63
C PRO A 4 -40.87 -32.23 30.05
N PHE A 5 -40.30 -33.43 29.83
CA PHE A 5 -38.97 -33.60 29.25
C PHE A 5 -38.97 -33.28 27.75
N ARG A 6 -39.94 -33.81 26.98
CA ARG A 6 -40.05 -33.56 25.53
C ARG A 6 -40.26 -32.09 25.17
N ARG A 7 -41.05 -31.35 25.97
CA ARG A 7 -41.36 -29.94 25.71
C ARG A 7 -40.19 -29.02 26.08
N ARG A 8 -39.44 -29.34 27.14
CA ARG A 8 -38.18 -28.67 27.48
C ARG A 8 -37.07 -28.98 26.48
N PHE A 9 -36.99 -30.23 26.00
CA PHE A 9 -36.03 -30.62 24.97
C PHE A 9 -36.28 -29.92 23.63
N LEU A 10 -37.54 -29.84 23.20
CA LEU A 10 -37.93 -29.09 21.99
C LEU A 10 -37.61 -27.60 22.11
N ALA A 11 -37.87 -26.98 23.27
CA ALA A 11 -37.52 -25.58 23.51
C ALA A 11 -36.01 -25.34 23.43
N VAL A 12 -35.19 -26.22 24.03
CA VAL A 12 -33.73 -26.13 23.97
C VAL A 12 -33.20 -26.28 22.54
N ILE A 13 -33.72 -27.24 21.78
CA ILE A 13 -33.32 -27.44 20.37
C ILE A 13 -33.68 -26.22 19.52
N VAL A 14 -34.86 -25.64 19.70
CA VAL A 14 -35.28 -24.42 18.99
C VAL A 14 -34.39 -23.23 19.39
N CYS A 15 -34.10 -23.04 20.67
CA CYS A 15 -33.19 -21.98 21.12
C CYS A 15 -31.78 -22.13 20.54
N ILE A 16 -31.22 -23.33 20.53
CA ILE A 16 -29.90 -23.60 19.94
C ILE A 16 -29.93 -23.30 18.43
N GLY A 17 -30.98 -23.74 17.72
CA GLY A 17 -31.15 -23.46 16.29
C GLY A 17 -31.22 -21.96 15.98
N VAL A 18 -31.95 -21.18 16.79
CA VAL A 18 -32.06 -19.73 16.66
C VAL A 18 -30.71 -19.04 16.91
N VAL A 19 -29.98 -19.45 17.95
CA VAL A 19 -28.66 -18.88 18.28
C VAL A 19 -27.63 -19.20 17.18
N LEU A 20 -27.62 -20.43 16.67
CA LEU A 20 -26.72 -20.82 15.58
C LEU A 20 -27.05 -20.09 14.27
N ALA A 21 -28.34 -19.97 13.92
CA ALA A 21 -28.77 -19.23 12.73
C ALA A 21 -28.42 -17.73 12.84
N ALA A 22 -28.65 -17.12 14.01
CA ALA A 22 -28.24 -15.74 14.27
C ALA A 22 -26.71 -15.58 14.18
N GLY A 23 -25.94 -16.49 14.78
CA GLY A 23 -24.48 -16.49 14.69
C GLY A 23 -23.96 -16.63 13.26
N LEU A 24 -24.57 -17.48 12.43
CA LEU A 24 -24.23 -17.63 11.01
C LEU A 24 -24.59 -16.38 10.20
N LEU A 25 -25.74 -15.76 10.46
CA LEU A 25 -26.14 -14.50 9.84
C LEU A 25 -25.20 -13.35 10.24
N LEU A 26 -24.84 -13.23 11.53
CA LEU A 26 -23.84 -12.25 11.99
C LEU A 26 -22.45 -12.55 11.42
N SER A 27 -22.08 -13.82 11.26
CA SER A 27 -20.79 -14.19 10.66
C SER A 27 -20.71 -13.78 9.19
N SER A 28 -21.85 -13.78 8.47
CA SER A 28 -21.90 -13.33 7.07
C SER A 28 -21.63 -11.83 6.92
N THR A 29 -21.99 -11.02 7.92
CA THR A 29 -21.73 -9.57 7.89
C THR A 29 -20.30 -9.20 8.31
N ILE A 30 -19.58 -10.08 9.01
CA ILE A 30 -18.18 -9.87 9.45
C ILE A 30 -17.15 -10.45 8.46
N ARG A 31 -17.57 -11.22 7.44
CA ARG A 31 -16.68 -11.64 6.34
C ARG A 31 -16.34 -10.53 5.36
N HIS A 32 -16.93 -9.34 5.51
CA HIS A 32 -16.28 -8.13 5.05
C HIS A 32 -15.16 -7.81 6.05
N GLY A 33 -14.10 -8.61 5.99
CA GLY A 33 -12.78 -8.06 6.26
C GLY A 33 -12.67 -6.93 5.25
N GLU A 34 -12.89 -5.72 5.76
CA GLU A 34 -12.62 -4.49 5.06
C GLU A 34 -11.18 -4.63 4.57
N ASP A 35 -11.09 -4.97 3.29
CA ASP A 35 -10.00 -4.55 2.43
C ASP A 35 -9.77 -3.11 2.84
N THR A 36 -8.70 -2.85 3.60
CA THR A 36 -8.14 -1.51 3.63
C THR A 36 -7.68 -1.26 2.20
N HIS A 37 -8.62 -0.88 1.34
CA HIS A 37 -8.45 0.23 0.43
C HIS A 37 -7.82 1.32 1.28
N HIS A 38 -6.49 1.33 1.31
CA HIS A 38 -5.78 2.52 1.71
C HIS A 38 -6.23 3.54 0.68
N GLU A 39 -7.18 4.35 1.14
CA GLU A 39 -7.73 5.55 0.55
C GLU A 39 -6.72 6.09 -0.46
N SER A 40 -7.07 5.88 -1.72
CA SER A 40 -6.46 6.50 -2.90
C SER A 40 -6.77 7.99 -2.88
N ASN A 41 -6.41 8.68 -1.82
CA ASN A 41 -6.10 10.08 -1.95
C ASN A 41 -4.67 10.05 -2.49
N PRO A 42 -4.43 10.31 -3.80
CA PRO A 42 -3.11 10.68 -4.19
C PRO A 42 -2.87 11.96 -3.42
N VAL A 43 -2.21 11.87 -2.26
CA VAL A 43 -1.42 12.98 -1.79
C VAL A 43 -0.49 13.20 -2.96
N ASN A 44 -0.90 14.14 -3.82
CA ASN A 44 -0.05 14.73 -4.83
C ASN A 44 1.05 15.39 -4.01
N LYS A 45 2.02 14.58 -3.59
CA LYS A 45 3.31 15.04 -3.12
C LYS A 45 4.08 15.50 -4.37
N GLY A 46 3.46 16.29 -5.24
CA GLY A 46 3.98 16.87 -6.47
C GLY A 46 4.54 15.92 -7.55
N PRO A 47 5.07 16.48 -8.65
CA PRO A 47 5.59 15.74 -9.80
C PRO A 47 6.88 14.94 -9.54
N TRP A 48 7.34 14.88 -8.28
CA TRP A 48 8.61 14.29 -7.90
C TRP A 48 8.52 12.85 -7.41
N LEU A 49 7.32 12.27 -7.26
CA LEU A 49 7.13 10.87 -6.86
C LEU A 49 6.70 10.01 -8.06
N LEU A 50 7.41 8.91 -8.30
CA LEU A 50 7.11 7.90 -9.32
C LEU A 50 6.94 6.53 -8.64
N GLY A 51 5.76 5.91 -8.79
CA GLY A 51 5.41 4.63 -8.16
C GLY A 51 4.46 4.77 -6.95
N PRO A 52 4.18 3.68 -6.23
CA PRO A 52 3.25 3.65 -5.10
C PRO A 52 3.76 4.50 -3.92
N ALA A 53 2.88 5.33 -3.33
CA ALA A 53 3.26 6.17 -2.19
C ALA A 53 3.57 5.36 -0.92
N ASP A 54 3.05 4.14 -0.82
CA ASP A 54 3.20 3.18 0.27
C ASP A 54 4.21 2.05 -0.06
N ALA A 55 5.05 2.25 -1.09
CA ALA A 55 6.06 1.28 -1.47
C ALA A 55 7.02 0.96 -0.30
N ARG A 56 7.38 -0.33 -0.17
CA ARG A 56 8.31 -0.83 0.87
C ARG A 56 9.67 -0.12 0.81
N TRP A 57 10.09 0.29 -0.38
CA TRP A 57 11.37 0.93 -0.60
C TRP A 57 11.20 2.21 -1.42
N THR A 58 11.93 3.25 -1.03
CA THR A 58 11.99 4.53 -1.72
C THR A 58 13.41 4.81 -2.16
N ILE A 59 13.60 5.03 -3.46
CA ILE A 59 14.83 5.56 -4.00
C ILE A 59 14.73 7.08 -4.01
N VAL A 60 15.66 7.77 -3.38
CA VAL A 60 15.75 9.23 -3.42
C VAL A 60 16.87 9.60 -4.39
N GLU A 61 16.52 10.26 -5.49
CA GLU A 61 17.46 10.73 -6.51
C GLU A 61 17.62 12.25 -6.40
N TYR A 62 18.83 12.70 -6.12
CA TYR A 62 19.24 14.10 -6.20
C TYR A 62 19.93 14.31 -7.55
N ALA A 63 19.32 15.12 -8.42
CA ALA A 63 19.82 15.35 -9.76
C ALA A 63 19.58 16.79 -10.25
N ASP A 64 20.41 17.19 -11.20
CA ASP A 64 20.27 18.43 -11.94
C ASP A 64 19.85 18.12 -13.39
N LEU A 65 18.88 18.87 -13.91
CA LEU A 65 18.43 18.76 -15.29
C LEU A 65 19.45 19.34 -16.28
N GLU A 66 20.42 20.13 -15.83
CA GLU A 66 21.50 20.65 -16.67
C GLU A 66 22.68 19.66 -16.76
N CYS A 67 22.79 18.71 -15.83
CA CYS A 67 23.87 17.72 -15.80
C CYS A 67 23.72 16.68 -16.92
N PRO A 68 24.72 16.51 -17.82
CA PRO A 68 24.65 15.55 -18.92
C PRO A 68 24.58 14.10 -18.41
N TYR A 69 25.25 13.78 -17.29
CA TYR A 69 25.22 12.43 -16.71
C TYR A 69 23.84 12.07 -16.14
N CYS A 70 23.23 13.01 -15.41
CA CYS A 70 21.90 12.78 -14.85
C CYS A 70 20.84 12.69 -15.96
N LYS A 71 20.95 13.47 -17.05
CA LYS A 71 20.09 13.30 -18.24
C LYS A 71 20.13 11.89 -18.83
N THR A 72 21.30 11.23 -18.80
CA THR A 72 21.45 9.86 -19.32
C THR A 72 20.98 8.81 -18.31
N TYR A 73 21.25 9.00 -17.02
CA TYR A 73 20.98 7.99 -15.98
C TYR A 73 19.53 7.97 -15.49
N THR A 74 18.93 9.15 -15.26
CA THR A 74 17.59 9.28 -14.68
C THR A 74 16.50 8.52 -15.47
N PRO A 75 16.47 8.54 -16.82
CA PRO A 75 15.48 7.77 -17.58
C PRO A 75 15.59 6.26 -17.37
N GLU A 76 16.81 5.71 -17.32
CA GLU A 76 17.05 4.28 -17.10
C GLU A 76 16.61 3.86 -15.69
N LEU A 77 16.94 4.68 -14.67
CA LEU A 77 16.47 4.45 -13.31
C LEU A 77 14.94 4.45 -13.23
N LYS A 78 14.28 5.44 -13.87
CA LYS A 78 12.82 5.51 -13.92
C LYS A 78 12.20 4.28 -14.57
N HIS A 79 12.74 3.83 -15.71
CA HIS A 79 12.28 2.61 -16.38
C HIS A 79 12.41 1.36 -15.52
N TRP A 80 13.48 1.25 -14.73
CA TRP A 80 13.62 0.13 -13.82
C TRP A 80 12.65 0.19 -12.64
N VAL A 81 12.43 1.38 -12.03
CA VAL A 81 11.52 1.56 -10.90
C VAL A 81 10.08 1.24 -11.26
N ILE A 82 9.60 1.63 -12.44
CA ILE A 82 8.22 1.33 -12.87
C ILE A 82 7.95 -0.18 -13.05
N GLN A 83 8.99 -1.00 -13.15
CA GLN A 83 8.88 -2.46 -13.23
C GLN A 83 8.80 -3.13 -11.85
N GLN A 84 8.98 -2.36 -10.76
CA GLN A 84 8.99 -2.88 -9.39
C GLN A 84 7.67 -2.55 -8.69
N GLU A 85 6.97 -3.57 -8.19
CA GLU A 85 5.69 -3.37 -7.48
C GLU A 85 5.86 -2.74 -6.08
N ASN A 86 7.04 -2.90 -5.48
CA ASN A 86 7.30 -2.52 -4.09
C ASN A 86 8.30 -1.37 -3.96
N MET A 87 8.50 -0.59 -5.03
CA MET A 87 9.43 0.53 -5.03
C MET A 87 8.79 1.82 -5.55
N ASN A 88 9.23 2.94 -5.00
CA ASN A 88 9.00 4.25 -5.57
C ASN A 88 10.32 5.02 -5.73
N LEU A 89 10.28 6.04 -6.57
CA LEU A 89 11.37 6.99 -6.79
C LEU A 89 10.89 8.39 -6.40
N GLN A 90 11.64 9.04 -5.52
CA GLN A 90 11.47 10.42 -5.13
C GLN A 90 12.62 11.26 -5.68
N TRP A 91 12.29 12.26 -6.50
CA TRP A 91 13.26 13.13 -7.12
C TRP A 91 13.45 14.45 -6.34
N HIS A 92 14.69 14.92 -6.27
CA HIS A 92 15.06 16.19 -5.68
C HIS A 92 16.01 16.95 -6.61
N HIS A 93 15.75 18.25 -6.77
CA HIS A 93 16.66 19.12 -7.50
C HIS A 93 17.93 19.35 -6.68
N LEU A 94 19.09 19.08 -7.29
CA LEU A 94 20.41 19.38 -6.73
C LEU A 94 21.12 20.38 -7.66
N PRO A 95 21.05 21.69 -7.38
CA PRO A 95 21.64 22.69 -8.27
C PRO A 95 23.15 22.57 -8.29
N LEU A 96 23.73 22.40 -9.47
CA LEU A 96 25.18 22.40 -9.66
C LEU A 96 25.71 23.84 -9.71
N PRO A 97 26.85 24.14 -9.07
CA PRO A 97 27.54 25.39 -9.31
C PRO A 97 27.97 25.44 -10.79
N GLY A 98 27.67 26.54 -11.48
CA GLY A 98 27.57 26.69 -12.94
C GLY A 98 28.81 26.41 -13.82
N LEU A 99 29.77 25.63 -13.36
CA LEU A 99 30.87 25.07 -14.16
C LEU A 99 31.32 23.69 -13.66
N ASP A 100 30.54 22.99 -12.84
CA ASP A 100 30.89 21.63 -12.41
C ASP A 100 30.13 20.59 -13.25
N ILE A 101 30.83 19.99 -14.22
CA ILE A 101 30.32 18.89 -15.06
C ILE A 101 30.49 17.54 -14.35
N ARG A 102 31.05 17.49 -13.14
CA ARG A 102 31.27 16.22 -12.43
C ARG A 102 29.95 15.48 -12.19
N PRO A 103 29.97 14.13 -12.16
CA PRO A 103 28.79 13.36 -11.82
C PRO A 103 28.38 13.67 -10.37
N ALA A 104 27.31 14.44 -10.24
CA ALA A 104 26.72 14.84 -8.97
C ALA A 104 25.30 14.26 -8.80
N CYS A 105 25.07 13.08 -9.37
CA CYS A 105 23.86 12.31 -9.10
C CYS A 105 24.08 11.54 -7.78
N LEU A 106 23.33 11.89 -6.74
CA LEU A 106 23.32 11.16 -5.48
C LEU A 106 22.04 10.35 -5.38
N VAL A 107 22.19 9.04 -5.22
CA VAL A 107 21.08 8.10 -5.09
C VAL A 107 21.14 7.48 -3.71
N ALA A 108 20.05 7.58 -2.95
CA ALA A 108 19.90 6.95 -1.65
C ALA A 108 18.74 5.97 -1.67
N LEU A 109 18.92 4.80 -1.05
CA LEU A 109 17.83 3.84 -0.81
C LEU A 109 17.32 4.00 0.62
N VAL A 110 16.04 4.28 0.75
CA VAL A 110 15.33 4.46 2.01
C VAL A 110 14.31 3.33 2.16
N ARG A 111 14.17 2.80 3.38
CA ARG A 111 13.11 1.85 3.72
C ARG A 111 11.87 2.61 4.16
N GLY A 112 10.72 2.31 3.54
CA GLY A 112 9.40 2.83 3.92
C GLY A 112 8.87 2.23 5.20
#